data_AF-J5R478-F1
#
_entry.id   AF-J5R478-F1
#
_cell.length_a   1.000
_cell.length_b   1.000
_cell.length_c   1.000
_cell.angle_alpha   90.00
_cell.angle_beta   90.00
_cell.angle_gamma   90.00
#
_symmetry.space_group_name_H-M   'P 1'
#
loop_
_entity.id
_entity.type
_entity.pdbx_description
1 polymer ?
#
loop_
_entity_poly.entity_id
_entity_poly.type
_entity_poly.pdbx_seq_one_letter_code
_entity_poly.pdbx_strand_id
1 'polypeptide(L)'
;MFQPRHPQPFSLAEAEQLDVSTIVAEISRLRNSISHLDESQSELLSALEEEEDADLRSAWQENQGTIASQNERIAMLTHVLEGKVGRDALGHYGITPTGSTTASSAAPPTPASPNPTLVAPTPTTAIASTNANGDVEMANGANGANGSSDNRPNGDTNEDEGVFL
;
A
#
# COMPACT_ATOMS: atom_id res chain seq x y z
N MET A 1 11.69 20.44 -22.64
CA MET A 1 12.59 20.12 -21.51
C MET A 1 11.72 19.94 -20.28
N PHE A 2 11.79 18.79 -19.60
CA PHE A 2 11.03 18.53 -18.38
C PHE A 2 11.73 19.21 -17.20
N GLN A 3 10.98 19.89 -16.33
CA GLN A 3 11.50 20.57 -15.15
C GLN A 3 10.62 20.19 -13.94
N PRO A 4 11.12 19.36 -13.00
CA PRO A 4 10.38 19.03 -11.79
C PRO A 4 10.27 20.26 -10.88
N ARG A 5 9.18 20.34 -10.11
CA ARG A 5 8.97 21.34 -9.05
C ARG A 5 9.27 20.76 -7.67
N HIS A 6 9.20 19.43 -7.54
CA HIS A 6 9.50 18.70 -6.31
C HIS A 6 10.87 18.03 -6.40
N PRO A 7 11.59 17.82 -5.27
CA PRO A 7 12.84 17.07 -5.28
C PRO A 7 12.60 15.64 -5.76
N GLN A 8 13.42 15.18 -6.70
CA GLN A 8 13.38 13.83 -7.27
C GLN A 8 14.63 13.04 -6.85
N PRO A 9 14.54 11.71 -6.69
CA PRO A 9 15.66 10.88 -6.27
C PRO A 9 16.73 10.69 -7.36
N PHE A 10 16.44 11.10 -8.59
CA PHE A 10 17.36 11.11 -9.72
C PHE A 10 16.99 12.23 -10.70
N SER A 11 17.95 12.64 -11.52
CA SER A 11 17.78 13.58 -12.63
C SER A 11 17.30 12.89 -13.90
N LEU A 12 16.84 13.68 -14.88
CA LEU A 12 16.42 13.17 -16.19
C LEU A 12 17.56 12.44 -16.93
N ALA A 13 18.80 12.92 -16.80
CA ALA A 13 19.97 12.29 -17.44
C ALA A 13 20.36 10.94 -16.81
N GLU A 14 20.00 10.71 -15.54
CA GLU A 14 20.12 9.40 -14.89
C GLU A 14 18.96 8.49 -15.29
N ALA A 15 17.75 9.02 -15.38
CA ALA A 15 16.58 8.28 -15.89
C ALA A 15 16.80 7.77 -17.33
N GLU A 16 17.46 8.55 -18.19
CA GLU A 16 17.86 8.15 -19.54
C GLU A 16 18.81 6.94 -19.59
N GLN A 17 19.50 6.60 -18.50
CA GLN A 17 20.39 5.43 -18.41
C GLN A 17 19.65 4.15 -18.01
N LEU A 18 18.44 4.26 -17.46
CA LEU A 18 17.61 3.11 -17.08
C LEU A 18 17.13 2.33 -18.32
N ASP A 19 17.00 1.02 -18.19
CA ASP A 19 16.40 0.20 -19.24
C ASP A 19 14.87 0.32 -19.25
N VAL A 20 14.26 -0.11 -20.36
CA VAL A 20 12.80 -0.02 -20.59
C VAL A 20 12.01 -0.80 -19.53
N SER A 21 12.49 -1.97 -19.08
CA SER A 21 11.75 -2.79 -18.11
C SER A 21 11.77 -2.17 -16.72
N THR A 22 12.91 -1.60 -16.29
CA THR A 22 13.03 -0.85 -15.03
C THR A 22 12.12 0.38 -15.03
N ILE A 23 12.07 1.14 -16.14
CA ILE A 23 11.21 2.33 -16.25
C ILE A 23 9.71 1.94 -16.13
N VAL A 24 9.28 0.89 -16.83
CA VAL A 24 7.88 0.43 -16.81
C VAL A 24 7.49 -0.13 -15.43
N ALA A 25 8.40 -0.85 -14.77
CA ALA A 25 8.19 -1.35 -13.40
C ALA A 25 8.02 -0.20 -12.40
N GLU A 26 8.89 0.81 -12.44
CA GLU A 26 8.80 1.97 -11.54
C GLU A 26 7.55 2.83 -11.83
N ILE A 27 7.17 3.05 -13.10
CA ILE A 27 5.88 3.72 -13.44
C ILE A 27 4.69 2.95 -12.85
N SER A 28 4.69 1.62 -12.95
CA SER A 28 3.61 0.78 -12.40
C SER A 28 3.53 0.85 -10.88
N ARG A 29 4.68 0.80 -10.20
CA ARG A 29 4.81 0.97 -8.75
C ARG A 29 4.32 2.34 -8.28
N LEU A 30 4.73 3.42 -8.96
CA LEU A 30 4.31 4.79 -8.63
C LEU A 30 2.79 4.95 -8.79
N ARG A 31 2.20 4.40 -9.88
CA ARG A 31 0.74 4.42 -10.08
C ARG A 31 -0.01 3.69 -8.95
N ASN A 32 0.48 2.54 -8.50
CA ASN A 32 -0.10 1.84 -7.35
C ASN A 32 0.06 2.63 -6.04
N SER A 33 1.22 3.24 -5.79
CA SER A 33 1.41 4.09 -4.62
C SER A 33 0.52 5.33 -4.64
N ILE A 34 0.26 5.93 -5.81
CA ILE A 34 -0.69 7.05 -5.94
C ILE A 34 -2.12 6.57 -5.66
N SER A 35 -2.54 5.40 -6.16
CA SER A 35 -3.87 4.84 -5.86
C SER A 35 -4.12 4.74 -4.34
N HIS A 36 -3.16 4.20 -3.59
CA HIS A 36 -3.26 4.08 -2.14
C HIS A 36 -3.18 5.42 -1.41
N LEU A 37 -2.46 6.41 -1.97
CA LEU A 37 -2.48 7.77 -1.44
C LEU A 37 -3.84 8.44 -1.70
N ASP A 38 -4.42 8.31 -2.90
CA ASP A 38 -5.75 8.85 -3.22
C ASP A 38 -6.86 8.20 -2.37
N GLU A 39 -6.78 6.89 -2.12
CA GLU A 39 -7.63 6.18 -1.14
C GLU A 39 -7.50 6.82 0.25
N SER A 40 -6.28 6.97 0.77
CA SER A 40 -6.00 7.62 2.06
C SER A 40 -6.47 9.08 2.10
N GLN A 41 -6.37 9.84 1.00
CA GLN A 41 -6.89 11.21 0.91
C GLN A 41 -8.41 11.26 1.03
N SER A 42 -9.13 10.28 0.48
CA SER A 42 -10.58 10.17 0.63
C SER A 42 -10.98 9.84 2.07
N GLU A 43 -10.24 8.94 2.74
CA GLU A 43 -10.47 8.58 4.15
C GLU A 43 -10.19 9.76 5.09
N LEU A 44 -9.05 10.44 4.91
CA LEU A 44 -8.68 11.62 5.69
C LEU A 44 -9.67 12.78 5.49
N LEU A 45 -10.15 13.00 4.26
CA LEU A 45 -11.15 14.04 4.00
C LEU A 45 -12.49 13.70 4.67
N SER A 46 -12.94 12.44 4.62
CA SER A 46 -14.16 12.00 5.31
C SER A 46 -14.05 12.18 6.82
N ALA A 47 -12.89 11.87 7.41
CA ALA A 47 -12.67 12.08 8.84
C ALA A 47 -12.66 13.58 9.23
N LEU A 48 -12.08 14.44 8.39
CA LEU A 48 -12.09 15.90 8.56
C LEU A 48 -13.48 16.54 8.42
N GLU A 49 -14.41 15.91 7.67
CA GLU A 49 -15.81 16.33 7.59
C GLU A 49 -16.59 15.98 8.87
N GLU A 50 -16.18 14.95 9.61
CA GLU A 50 -16.77 14.55 10.90
C GLU A 50 -16.16 15.33 12.08
N GLU A 51 -14.83 15.47 12.13
CA GLU A 51 -14.10 16.17 13.19
C GLU A 51 -12.90 16.96 12.64
N GLU A 52 -12.85 18.26 12.96
CA GLU A 52 -11.80 19.19 12.52
C GLU A 52 -10.50 18.96 13.33
N ASP A 53 -9.68 18.01 12.87
CA ASP A 53 -8.40 17.65 13.50
C ASP A 53 -7.18 18.23 12.74
N ALA A 54 -6.19 18.71 13.51
CA ALA A 54 -5.00 19.36 12.95
C ALA A 54 -3.98 18.36 12.34
N ASP A 55 -3.84 17.18 12.95
CA ASP A 55 -2.90 16.15 12.52
C ASP A 55 -3.43 15.42 11.27
N LEU A 56 -4.74 15.13 11.21
CA LEU A 56 -5.40 14.61 10.00
C LEU A 56 -5.25 15.57 8.82
N ARG A 57 -5.40 16.89 9.06
CA ARG A 57 -5.20 17.90 8.01
C ARG A 57 -3.73 18.00 7.57
N SER A 58 -2.79 17.85 8.50
CA SER A 58 -1.36 17.81 8.19
C SER A 58 -1.02 16.60 7.30
N ALA A 59 -1.49 15.40 7.68
CA ALA A 59 -1.32 14.17 6.89
C ALA A 59 -1.92 14.32 5.49
N TRP A 60 -3.11 14.91 5.38
CA TRP A 60 -3.76 15.18 4.08
C TRP A 60 -2.94 16.13 3.21
N GLN A 61 -2.34 17.17 3.78
CA GLN A 61 -1.46 18.09 3.05
C GLN A 61 -0.12 17.45 2.63
N GLU A 62 0.49 16.64 3.50
CA GLU A 62 1.73 15.91 3.20
C GLU A 62 1.53 14.89 2.06
N ASN A 63 0.41 14.16 2.09
CA ASN A 63 0.02 13.24 1.03
C ASN A 63 -0.12 13.95 -0.33
N GLN A 64 -0.63 15.19 -0.40
CA GLN A 64 -0.68 15.94 -1.66
C GLN A 64 0.72 16.24 -2.21
N GLY A 65 1.66 16.67 -1.37
CA GLY A 65 3.04 16.91 -1.79
C GLY A 65 3.71 15.64 -2.32
N THR A 66 3.42 14.50 -1.68
CA THR A 66 3.88 13.18 -2.12
C THR A 66 3.26 12.78 -3.47
N ILE A 67 1.94 12.89 -3.62
CA ILE A 67 1.22 12.62 -4.89
C ILE A 67 1.77 13.50 -6.03
N ALA A 68 2.01 14.79 -5.77
CA ALA A 68 2.55 15.71 -6.77
C ALA A 68 3.98 15.32 -7.20
N SER A 69 4.86 14.99 -6.25
CA SER A 69 6.22 14.51 -6.54
C SER A 69 6.22 13.19 -7.32
N GLN A 70 5.34 12.24 -6.97
CA GLN A 70 5.23 10.97 -7.69
C GLN A 70 4.68 11.14 -9.11
N ASN A 71 3.69 12.01 -9.32
CA ASN A 71 3.18 12.35 -10.66
C ASN A 71 4.27 12.99 -11.55
N GLU A 72 5.09 13.88 -11.00
CA GLU A 72 6.25 14.43 -11.71
C GLU A 72 7.25 13.32 -12.11
N ARG A 73 7.50 12.35 -11.23
CA ARG A 73 8.37 11.20 -11.57
C ARG A 73 7.80 10.33 -12.67
N ILE A 74 6.49 10.04 -12.64
CA ILE A 74 5.80 9.32 -13.72
C ILE A 74 5.93 10.10 -15.04
N ALA A 75 5.76 11.42 -15.03
CA ALA A 75 5.89 12.24 -16.23
C ALA A 75 7.32 12.24 -16.78
N MET A 76 8.34 12.35 -15.92
CA MET A 76 9.76 12.23 -16.32
C MET A 76 10.06 10.86 -16.94
N LEU A 77 9.67 9.78 -16.26
CA LEU A 77 9.90 8.40 -16.71
C LEU A 77 9.13 8.09 -18.01
N THR A 78 7.91 8.59 -18.15
CA THR A 78 7.11 8.45 -19.38
C THR A 78 7.77 9.17 -20.56
N HIS A 79 8.32 10.37 -20.34
CA HIS A 79 9.03 11.11 -21.38
C HIS A 79 10.32 10.40 -21.84
N VAL A 80 11.10 9.86 -20.90
CA VAL A 80 12.29 9.05 -21.21
C VAL A 80 11.91 7.76 -21.93
N LEU A 81 10.81 7.10 -21.54
CA LEU A 81 10.31 5.92 -22.24
C LEU A 81 9.87 6.24 -23.66
N GLU A 82 9.12 7.33 -23.87
CA GLU A 82 8.71 7.81 -25.19
C GLU A 82 9.92 8.03 -26.12
N GLY A 83 11.01 8.58 -25.60
CA GLY A 83 12.27 8.72 -26.32
C GLY A 83 12.99 7.40 -26.63
N LYS A 84 12.83 6.36 -25.80
CA LYS A 84 13.49 5.05 -25.95
C LYS A 84 12.76 4.10 -26.90
N VAL A 85 11.43 4.03 -26.84
CA VAL A 85 10.61 3.07 -27.62
C VAL A 85 9.76 3.71 -28.71
N GLY A 86 9.66 5.04 -28.73
CA GLY A 86 8.73 5.77 -29.59
C GLY A 86 7.31 5.82 -29.01
N ARG A 87 6.58 6.89 -29.33
CA ARG A 87 5.25 7.18 -28.79
C ARG A 87 4.24 6.06 -29.05
N ASP A 88 4.27 5.45 -30.24
CA ASP A 88 3.33 4.41 -30.65
C ASP A 88 3.52 3.12 -29.81
N ALA A 89 4.73 2.84 -29.34
CA ALA A 89 5.03 1.66 -28.54
C ALA A 89 4.62 1.78 -27.06
N LEU A 90 4.32 2.99 -26.56
CA LEU A 90 3.89 3.20 -25.17
C LEU A 90 2.63 2.39 -24.80
N GLY A 91 1.74 2.17 -25.77
CA GLY A 91 0.54 1.35 -25.60
C GLY A 91 0.84 -0.11 -25.24
N HIS A 92 1.96 -0.68 -25.73
CA HIS A 92 2.38 -2.04 -25.37
C HIS A 92 2.78 -2.19 -23.90
N TYR A 93 3.11 -1.08 -23.23
CA TYR A 93 3.49 -1.05 -21.82
C TYR A 93 2.36 -0.53 -20.91
N GLY A 94 1.14 -0.38 -21.42
CA GLY A 94 0.00 0.15 -20.64
C GLY A 94 0.17 1.64 -20.26
N ILE A 95 0.97 2.38 -21.02
CA ILE A 95 1.26 3.79 -20.76
C ILE A 95 0.55 4.63 -21.83
N THR A 96 -0.61 5.17 -21.48
CA THR A 96 -1.32 6.15 -22.29
C THR A 96 -0.74 7.55 -22.03
N PRO A 97 -0.21 8.27 -23.04
CA PRO A 97 0.18 9.66 -22.85
C PRO A 97 -1.07 10.51 -22.58
N THR A 98 -1.11 11.16 -21.43
CA THR A 98 -2.18 12.07 -21.01
C THR A 98 -2.35 13.21 -22.02
N GLY A 99 -3.42 13.13 -22.81
CA GLY A 99 -3.68 14.06 -23.92
C GLY A 99 -4.45 13.45 -25.09
N SER A 100 -4.51 12.12 -25.22
CA SER A 100 -5.32 11.45 -26.24
C SER A 100 -6.74 11.11 -25.76
N THR A 101 -7.55 12.14 -25.50
CA THR A 101 -9.01 11.99 -25.31
C THR A 101 -9.71 11.76 -26.65
N THR A 102 -9.35 10.69 -27.37
CA THR A 102 -10.27 10.09 -28.33
C THR A 102 -11.34 9.36 -27.54
N ALA A 103 -12.44 10.06 -27.27
CA ALA A 103 -13.68 9.48 -26.79
C ALA A 103 -14.23 8.52 -27.86
N SER A 104 -13.67 7.32 -27.92
CA SER A 104 -14.09 6.28 -28.84
C SER A 104 -15.40 5.70 -28.33
N SER A 105 -16.49 6.21 -28.88
CA SER A 105 -17.84 5.72 -28.62
C SER A 105 -17.93 4.24 -29.01
N ALA A 106 -17.95 3.37 -28.00
CA ALA A 106 -18.33 1.98 -28.12
C ALA A 106 -19.57 1.77 -27.27
N ALA A 107 -20.74 1.78 -27.91
CA ALA A 107 -22.00 1.44 -27.25
C ALA A 107 -21.90 0.03 -26.65
N PRO A 108 -22.50 -0.22 -25.46
CA PRO A 108 -22.51 -1.56 -24.89
C PRO A 108 -23.31 -2.50 -25.82
N PRO A 109 -22.71 -3.59 -26.33
CA PRO A 109 -23.52 -4.66 -26.91
C PRO A 109 -24.35 -5.27 -25.78
N THR A 110 -25.67 -5.28 -25.94
CA THR A 110 -26.59 -5.89 -24.99
C THR A 110 -26.35 -7.39 -24.89
N PRO A 111 -25.96 -7.95 -23.72
CA PRO A 111 -26.01 -9.38 -23.52
C PRO A 111 -27.48 -9.77 -23.33
N ALA A 112 -28.11 -10.23 -24.40
CA ALA A 112 -29.43 -10.85 -24.30
C ALA A 112 -29.32 -12.13 -23.46
N SER A 113 -30.02 -12.18 -22.33
CA SER A 113 -30.13 -13.39 -21.51
C SER A 113 -31.11 -14.40 -22.11
N PRO A 114 -30.69 -15.64 -22.37
CA PRO A 114 -31.56 -16.81 -22.24
C PRO A 114 -31.24 -17.55 -20.93
N ASN A 115 -32.20 -17.52 -20.02
CA ASN A 115 -32.22 -18.24 -18.75
C ASN A 115 -32.32 -19.77 -18.94
N PRO A 116 -31.44 -20.59 -18.35
CA PRO A 116 -31.68 -22.02 -18.17
C PRO A 116 -32.03 -22.36 -16.71
N THR A 117 -33.33 -22.54 -16.47
CA THR A 117 -33.98 -23.53 -15.60
C THR A 117 -33.24 -24.02 -14.34
N LEU A 118 -33.84 -23.77 -13.16
CA LEU A 118 -33.47 -24.41 -11.89
C LEU A 118 -33.52 -25.94 -11.98
N VAL A 119 -32.46 -26.61 -11.49
CA VAL A 119 -32.54 -27.98 -10.97
C VAL A 119 -31.65 -28.12 -9.74
N ALA A 120 -32.25 -28.27 -8.55
CA ALA A 120 -31.65 -28.82 -7.34
C ALA A 120 -32.27 -30.22 -7.11
N PRO A 121 -31.57 -31.25 -6.59
CA PRO A 121 -31.03 -31.31 -5.21
C PRO A 121 -29.62 -31.99 -5.17
N THR A 122 -29.00 -32.47 -4.07
CA THR A 122 -29.29 -32.63 -2.62
C THR A 122 -28.07 -32.23 -1.76
N PRO A 123 -28.22 -31.93 -0.46
CA PRO A 123 -27.09 -31.91 0.48
C PRO A 123 -26.66 -33.35 0.86
N THR A 124 -25.35 -33.62 0.84
CA THR A 124 -24.80 -34.92 1.24
C THR A 124 -23.60 -34.75 2.19
N THR A 125 -23.84 -35.16 3.45
CA THR A 125 -22.87 -35.71 4.41
C THR A 125 -21.70 -34.86 4.87
N ALA A 126 -21.81 -34.35 6.10
CA ALA A 126 -20.67 -33.98 6.92
C ALA A 126 -19.82 -35.21 7.31
N ILE A 127 -18.50 -35.05 7.33
CA ILE A 127 -17.59 -35.95 8.04
C ILE A 127 -16.74 -35.15 9.04
N ALA A 128 -17.12 -35.23 10.31
CA ALA A 128 -16.26 -34.78 11.40
C ALA A 128 -15.11 -35.78 11.55
N SER A 129 -13.86 -35.30 11.40
CA SER A 129 -12.68 -36.12 11.67
C SER A 129 -12.25 -35.94 13.13
N THR A 130 -12.79 -36.78 13.99
CA THR A 130 -12.41 -36.86 15.41
C THR A 130 -11.24 -37.82 15.59
N ASN A 131 -10.03 -37.30 15.75
CA ASN A 131 -8.89 -38.10 16.22
C ASN A 131 -8.76 -37.96 17.74
N ALA A 132 -9.54 -38.77 18.46
CA ALA A 132 -9.35 -39.03 19.88
C ALA A 132 -8.83 -40.47 20.06
N ASN A 133 -7.54 -40.59 20.37
CA ASN A 133 -6.82 -41.78 20.84
C ASN A 133 -5.49 -41.24 21.38
N GLY A 134 -5.08 -41.43 22.64
CA GLY A 134 -5.73 -42.04 23.80
C GLY A 134 -4.70 -42.07 24.94
N ASP A 135 -5.12 -41.87 26.18
CA ASP A 135 -4.25 -41.91 27.36
C ASP A 135 -3.41 -43.19 27.46
N VAL A 136 -2.09 -43.05 27.66
CA VAL A 136 -1.32 -43.90 28.57
C VAL A 136 -0.28 -43.05 29.33
N GLU A 137 -0.26 -43.30 30.63
CA GLU A 137 0.45 -42.61 31.71
C GLU A 137 1.99 -42.83 31.78
N MET A 138 2.63 -42.03 32.64
CA MET A 138 3.82 -42.35 33.47
C MET A 138 5.24 -42.39 32.85
N ALA A 139 6.01 -41.34 33.19
CA ALA A 139 7.21 -41.40 34.07
C ALA A 139 8.59 -40.96 33.52
N ASN A 140 9.20 -40.06 34.31
CA ASN A 140 10.62 -39.93 34.64
C ASN A 140 11.63 -39.34 33.63
N GLY A 141 12.33 -38.27 34.03
CA GLY A 141 13.49 -37.71 33.31
C GLY A 141 13.81 -36.26 33.71
N ALA A 142 14.94 -36.04 34.38
CA ALA A 142 15.30 -34.74 34.98
C ALA A 142 16.22 -33.85 34.11
N ASN A 143 16.58 -32.68 34.65
CA ASN A 143 17.48 -31.62 34.16
C ASN A 143 16.86 -30.59 33.19
N GLY A 144 17.04 -29.28 33.40
CA GLY A 144 17.76 -28.62 34.49
C GLY A 144 17.49 -27.11 34.58
N ALA A 145 17.80 -26.53 35.73
CA ALA A 145 17.55 -25.11 36.03
C ALA A 145 18.79 -24.23 35.80
N ASN A 146 18.56 -23.02 35.28
CA ASN A 146 19.35 -21.79 35.47
C ASN A 146 18.44 -20.66 34.98
N GLY A 147 18.18 -19.56 35.68
CA GLY A 147 19.08 -18.73 36.48
C GLY A 147 19.04 -17.33 35.84
N SER A 148 18.01 -16.53 36.12
CA SER A 148 17.99 -15.52 37.20
C SER A 148 18.90 -14.31 36.93
N SER A 149 18.30 -13.13 36.69
CA SER A 149 18.65 -11.87 37.37
C SER A 149 17.68 -10.74 36.98
N ASP A 150 16.76 -10.40 37.88
CA ASP A 150 16.18 -9.06 37.94
C ASP A 150 17.26 -8.00 38.15
N ASN A 151 17.05 -6.79 37.62
CA ASN A 151 17.73 -5.60 38.14
C ASN A 151 16.86 -4.35 38.04
N ARG A 152 15.95 -4.19 39.01
CA ARG A 152 15.26 -2.93 39.33
C ARG A 152 15.98 -2.25 40.50
N PRO A 153 16.56 -1.05 40.35
CA PRO A 153 16.90 -0.23 41.49
C PRO A 153 15.67 0.54 41.98
N ASN A 154 15.12 0.12 43.13
CA ASN A 154 14.33 1.02 43.96
C ASN A 154 15.30 1.98 44.68
N GLY A 155 14.98 3.28 44.66
CA GLY A 155 15.69 4.33 45.39
C GLY A 155 14.69 5.20 46.12
N ASP A 156 14.10 4.65 47.18
CA ASP A 156 13.30 5.39 48.16
C ASP A 156 14.18 5.66 49.40
N THR A 157 14.21 6.90 49.88
CA THR A 157 13.96 7.25 51.30
C THR A 157 14.25 8.74 51.64
N ASN A 158 13.41 9.28 52.52
CA ASN A 158 13.60 10.43 53.42
C ASN A 158 13.40 11.86 52.86
N GLU A 159 12.18 12.35 53.02
CA GLU A 159 11.83 13.38 54.02
C GLU A 159 12.97 14.25 54.59
N ASP A 160 12.90 15.59 54.44
CA ASP A 160 12.98 16.54 55.58
C ASP A 160 12.45 17.95 55.24
N GLU A 161 12.26 18.78 56.27
CA GLU A 161 11.57 20.08 56.35
C GLU A 161 12.14 21.24 55.50
N GLY A 162 11.31 22.27 55.23
CA GLY A 162 11.75 23.47 54.51
C GLY A 162 10.74 24.62 54.31
N VAL A 163 9.85 24.91 55.27
CA VAL A 163 9.10 26.18 55.25
C VAL A 163 9.97 27.31 55.78
N PHE A 164 10.28 28.35 55.00
CA PHE A 164 10.48 29.72 55.51
C PHE A 164 10.41 30.79 54.40
N LEU A 165 9.46 31.74 54.61
CA LEU A 165 9.37 33.11 54.07
C LEU A 165 9.21 33.32 52.56
#